data_AF-A0A6P4CSS3-F1
#
_entry.id   AF-A0A6P4CSS3-F1
#
_cell.length_a   1.000
_cell.length_b   1.000
_cell.length_c   1.000
_cell.angle_alpha   90.00
_cell.angle_beta   90.00
_cell.angle_gamma   90.00
#
_symmetry.space_group_name_H-M   'P 1'
#
loop_
_entity.id
_entity.type
_entity.pdbx_description
1 polymer ?
#
loop_
_entity_poly.entity_id
_entity_poly.type
_entity_poly.pdbx_seq_one_letter_code
_entity_poly.pdbx_strand_id
1 'polypeptide(L)'
;MGSSVNSKPKVIKGPAGYVLEDVPHFSDYIPELPTHSNPLQDNPAYSVVKQYFVHVDDSVPQKIIAHKESPRGVHFRRAGPRQRVYYEADEVQAAIVTCGGLCPGLNTVIRELVCGLNNMYGVKKVMGINGGYKGFYAHNTIALTPKSVNDIHKRGGTVLGSSRGGHDTTKIVDSIQDRGINQVYIIGGDGTQRGASRIFEEVRRRGLKVAVVGIPKTIDNDIPVIDKSFGFDTAVEEAQRAINAAHVEAESIENGIGVVKLMGRYSGFIAMYATLASRDVDCCLIPESPFYLEGPGGLLEFVERRLKENGHMVVVIAEGAGQELVSESMQSMAKQDASGNKLLQDVGLWISHKIKDHFAKLKTMTINLKYIDPTYMIRAVPSNASDNVYCTLLAQSAVHGAMAGYTGFTCGLVNGRQTYIPFYRIIEGQNKVIITDRMWARLLSSTNQPSFIIHKSDTAEENKEEPPSESAK
;
A
#
# COMPACT_ATOMS: atom_id res chain seq x y z
N MET A 1 -20.96 10.97 -22.49
CA MET A 1 -20.32 12.29 -22.33
C MET A 1 -21.04 13.01 -21.21
N GLY A 2 -20.35 13.28 -20.10
CA GLY A 2 -20.93 13.90 -18.91
C GLY A 2 -19.81 14.57 -18.13
N SER A 3 -19.93 15.88 -17.97
CA SER A 3 -18.91 16.84 -17.55
C SER A 3 -18.08 16.41 -16.35
N SER A 4 -16.76 16.33 -16.53
CA SER A 4 -15.79 16.35 -15.43
C SER A 4 -15.88 17.70 -14.72
N VAL A 5 -16.60 17.77 -13.60
CA VAL A 5 -16.34 18.81 -12.61
C VAL A 5 -15.03 18.43 -11.94
N ASN A 6 -13.91 18.68 -12.62
CA ASN A 6 -12.60 18.68 -11.98
C ASN A 6 -12.54 19.92 -11.10
N SER A 7 -13.10 19.77 -9.91
CA SER A 7 -12.73 20.49 -8.70
C SER A 7 -11.24 20.84 -8.75
N LYS A 8 -10.92 22.13 -8.88
CA LYS A 8 -9.53 22.59 -8.94
C LYS A 8 -8.84 22.23 -7.62
N PRO A 9 -7.63 21.64 -7.66
CA PRO A 9 -6.84 21.39 -6.45
C PRO A 9 -6.67 22.64 -5.59
N LYS A 10 -6.79 22.50 -4.27
CA LYS A 10 -6.53 23.58 -3.31
C LYS A 10 -5.01 23.71 -3.11
N VAL A 11 -4.40 24.60 -3.89
CA VAL A 11 -2.95 24.79 -3.90
C VAL A 11 -2.60 26.19 -3.40
N ILE A 12 -1.78 26.26 -2.35
CA ILE A 12 -1.27 27.53 -1.79
C ILE A 12 0.21 27.64 -2.14
N LYS A 13 0.60 28.72 -2.82
CA LYS A 13 1.99 28.99 -3.17
C LYS A 13 2.60 29.94 -2.15
N GLY A 14 3.87 29.71 -1.82
CA GLY A 14 4.65 30.52 -0.90
C GLY A 14 6.05 30.84 -1.43
N PRO A 15 6.87 31.54 -0.64
CA PRO A 15 8.22 31.93 -1.04
C PRO A 15 9.14 30.72 -1.30
N ALA A 16 10.20 30.93 -2.07
CA ALA A 16 11.22 29.92 -2.39
C ALA A 16 10.66 28.62 -3.00
N GLY A 17 9.63 28.74 -3.84
CA GLY A 17 9.00 27.60 -4.53
C GLY A 17 8.22 26.66 -3.59
N TYR A 18 7.78 27.16 -2.43
CA TYR A 18 6.89 26.43 -1.54
C TYR A 18 5.51 26.23 -2.18
N VAL A 19 5.00 25.01 -2.15
CA VAL A 19 3.67 24.65 -2.65
C VAL A 19 3.00 23.76 -1.61
N LEU A 20 1.97 24.27 -0.92
CA LEU A 20 1.11 23.45 -0.09
C LEU A 20 -0.02 22.91 -0.95
N GLU A 21 0.00 21.59 -1.17
CA GLU A 21 -1.13 20.86 -1.74
C GLU A 21 -2.09 20.52 -0.60
N ASP A 22 -3.02 21.44 -0.37
CA ASP A 22 -3.90 21.43 0.78
C ASP A 22 -5.13 20.55 0.57
N VAL A 23 -5.73 20.14 1.68
CA VAL A 23 -6.96 19.37 1.71
C VAL A 23 -8.19 20.29 1.78
N PRO A 24 -9.30 19.90 1.13
CA PRO A 24 -10.55 20.63 1.24
C PRO A 24 -11.06 20.71 2.69
N HIS A 25 -11.75 21.79 2.99
CA HIS A 25 -12.37 22.05 4.28
C HIS A 25 -13.80 22.56 4.06
N PHE A 26 -14.72 22.32 4.99
CA PHE A 26 -16.12 22.75 4.83
C PHE A 26 -16.26 24.26 4.57
N SER A 27 -15.42 25.08 5.20
CA SER A 27 -15.41 26.53 5.01
C SER A 27 -15.09 26.96 3.58
N ASP A 28 -14.58 26.06 2.73
CA ASP A 28 -14.30 26.36 1.33
C ASP A 28 -15.59 26.44 0.49
N TYR A 29 -16.72 25.88 0.96
CA TYR A 29 -17.97 25.83 0.19
C TYR A 29 -19.27 25.89 1.01
N ILE A 30 -19.20 25.91 2.34
CA ILE A 30 -20.36 26.14 3.22
C ILE A 30 -20.14 27.46 3.97
N PRO A 31 -20.97 28.50 3.75
CA PRO A 31 -20.85 29.77 4.45
C PRO A 31 -21.30 29.65 5.91
N GLU A 32 -20.76 30.52 6.77
CA GLU A 32 -21.23 30.72 8.17
C GLU A 32 -21.25 29.44 9.04
N LEU A 33 -20.21 28.61 8.92
CA LEU A 33 -20.10 27.39 9.73
C LEU A 33 -19.84 27.71 11.21
N PRO A 34 -20.64 27.16 12.14
CA PRO A 34 -20.32 27.24 13.56
C PRO A 34 -19.05 26.44 13.86
N THR A 35 -18.31 26.91 14.86
CA THR A 35 -17.11 26.23 15.37
C THR A 35 -17.21 26.08 16.86
N HIS A 36 -16.69 24.98 17.38
CA HIS A 36 -16.78 24.62 18.80
C HIS A 36 -15.38 24.42 19.37
N SER A 37 -15.25 24.53 20.69
CA SER A 37 -13.99 24.18 21.35
C SER A 37 -13.76 22.67 21.23
N ASN A 38 -12.52 22.24 20.97
CA ASN A 38 -12.23 20.82 20.87
C ASN A 38 -12.32 20.16 22.27
N PRO A 39 -13.13 19.10 22.46
CA PRO A 39 -13.26 18.42 23.76
C PRO A 39 -11.95 17.82 24.29
N LEU A 40 -10.93 17.66 23.43
CA LEU A 40 -9.60 17.25 23.85
C LEU A 40 -8.91 18.25 24.78
N GLN A 41 -9.39 19.50 24.87
CA GLN A 41 -8.87 20.48 25.84
C GLN A 41 -8.99 20.00 27.28
N ASP A 42 -10.08 19.29 27.57
CA ASP A 42 -10.41 18.81 28.91
C ASP A 42 -10.10 17.32 29.07
N ASN A 43 -9.48 16.68 28.07
CA ASN A 43 -9.20 15.25 28.09
C ASN A 43 -7.95 14.94 28.93
N PRO A 44 -8.06 14.07 29.97
CA PRO A 44 -6.93 13.74 30.85
C PRO A 44 -5.70 13.16 30.14
N ALA A 45 -5.88 12.47 29.00
CA ALA A 45 -4.76 11.92 28.24
C ALA A 45 -3.95 13.02 27.52
N TYR A 46 -4.57 14.17 27.27
CA TYR A 46 -3.96 15.31 26.58
C TYR A 46 -3.51 16.42 27.52
N SER A 47 -4.01 16.46 28.76
CA SER A 47 -3.66 17.49 29.76
C SER A 47 -2.19 17.48 30.20
N VAL A 48 -1.49 16.35 30.06
CA VAL A 48 -0.06 16.22 30.37
C VAL A 48 0.87 16.68 29.24
N VAL A 49 0.35 16.96 28.05
CA VAL A 49 1.14 17.29 26.86
C VAL A 49 1.27 18.81 26.72
N LYS A 50 2.50 19.34 26.76
CA LYS A 50 2.78 20.80 26.70
C LYS A 50 2.19 21.51 25.48
N GLN A 51 2.15 20.82 24.33
CA GLN A 51 1.58 21.33 23.08
C GLN A 51 0.98 20.15 22.30
N TYR A 52 -0.33 19.96 22.41
CA TYR A 52 -1.02 18.83 21.77
C TYR A 52 -1.80 19.22 20.50
N PHE A 53 -2.25 20.47 20.39
CA PHE A 53 -2.86 20.95 19.16
C PHE A 53 -1.82 21.27 18.09
N VAL A 54 -2.14 20.86 16.87
CA VAL A 54 -1.36 21.14 15.67
C VAL A 54 -1.79 22.48 15.10
N HIS A 55 -0.82 23.34 14.80
CA HIS A 55 -1.08 24.66 14.25
C HIS A 55 -1.66 24.54 12.83
N VAL A 56 -2.53 25.49 12.44
CA VAL A 56 -3.16 25.47 11.12
C VAL A 56 -2.15 25.71 9.99
N ASP A 57 -0.96 26.23 10.26
CA ASP A 57 0.09 26.44 9.25
C ASP A 57 1.17 25.35 9.26
N ASP A 58 1.07 24.36 10.15
CA ASP A 58 2.03 23.25 10.17
C ASP A 58 1.92 22.45 8.86
N SER A 59 3.00 22.44 8.08
CA SER A 59 3.14 21.65 6.87
C SER A 59 4.37 20.75 6.91
N VAL A 60 4.28 19.61 6.25
CA VAL A 60 5.33 18.60 6.17
C VAL A 60 5.82 18.54 4.72
N PRO A 61 7.12 18.73 4.47
CA PRO A 61 7.68 18.63 3.12
C PRO A 61 7.57 17.20 2.59
N GLN A 62 7.24 17.06 1.30
CA GLN A 62 7.31 15.77 0.60
C GLN A 62 8.76 15.33 0.39
N LYS A 63 9.64 16.26 0.03
CA LYS A 63 11.08 16.03 -0.14
C LYS A 63 11.84 16.79 0.92
N ILE A 64 12.54 16.07 1.80
CA ILE A 64 13.40 16.64 2.84
C ILE A 64 14.86 16.78 2.39
N ILE A 65 15.26 16.07 1.33
CA ILE A 65 16.58 16.20 0.73
C ILE A 65 16.53 17.36 -0.26
N ALA A 66 17.35 18.39 -0.02
CA ALA A 66 17.42 19.60 -0.83
C ALA A 66 18.85 20.12 -0.88
N HIS A 67 19.20 20.81 -1.97
CA HIS A 67 20.40 21.65 -2.01
C HIS A 67 20.06 23.06 -1.55
N LYS A 68 21.09 23.85 -1.25
CA LYS A 68 20.95 25.23 -0.72
C LYS A 68 19.97 26.09 -1.53
N GLU A 69 20.01 25.99 -2.86
CA GLU A 69 19.19 26.78 -3.77
C GLU A 69 17.99 26.01 -4.36
N SER A 70 17.73 24.79 -3.87
CA SER A 70 16.58 24.00 -4.36
C SER A 70 15.26 24.62 -3.90
N PRO A 71 14.22 24.60 -4.74
CA PRO A 71 12.90 25.02 -4.30
C PRO A 71 12.41 24.13 -3.15
N ARG A 72 11.66 24.72 -2.21
CA ARG A 72 11.08 23.99 -1.07
C ARG A 72 10.09 22.91 -1.48
N GLY A 73 9.53 23.02 -2.69
CA GLY A 73 8.72 21.99 -3.32
C GLY A 73 7.36 21.81 -2.65
N VAL A 74 6.81 20.61 -2.79
CA VAL A 74 5.48 20.24 -2.32
C VAL A 74 5.49 19.93 -0.83
N HIS A 75 4.49 20.44 -0.13
CA HIS A 75 4.21 20.21 1.29
C HIS A 75 2.77 19.73 1.45
N PHE A 76 2.54 18.96 2.51
CA PHE A 76 1.23 18.49 2.93
C PHE A 76 0.90 19.01 4.32
N ARG A 77 -0.38 19.22 4.60
CA ARG A 77 -0.83 19.69 5.90
C ARG A 77 -0.54 18.65 6.98
N ARG A 78 0.03 19.06 8.11
CA ARG A 78 0.26 18.15 9.25
C ARG A 78 -1.07 17.70 9.87
N ALA A 79 -1.22 16.39 10.05
CA ALA A 79 -2.40 15.82 10.69
C ALA A 79 -2.32 15.97 12.22
N GLY A 80 -3.49 15.98 12.86
CA GLY A 80 -3.61 16.04 14.32
C GLY A 80 -4.78 16.88 14.79
N PRO A 81 -5.03 16.93 16.10
CA PRO A 81 -6.15 17.67 16.66
C PRO A 81 -5.96 19.17 16.44
N ARG A 82 -7.07 19.86 16.16
CA ARG A 82 -7.15 21.33 16.05
C ARG A 82 -7.80 21.91 17.30
N GLN A 83 -7.49 23.16 17.62
CA GLN A 83 -8.07 23.82 18.79
C GLN A 83 -9.59 23.99 18.68
N ARG A 84 -10.09 24.19 17.46
CA ARG A 84 -11.52 24.26 17.14
C ARG A 84 -11.95 23.09 16.26
N VAL A 85 -13.18 22.64 16.47
CA VAL A 85 -13.85 21.60 15.69
C VAL A 85 -15.11 22.15 15.05
N TYR A 86 -15.59 21.46 14.01
CA TYR A 86 -16.78 21.83 13.23
C TYR A 86 -17.92 20.83 13.45
N TYR A 87 -17.70 19.89 14.36
CA TYR A 87 -18.71 18.95 14.82
C TYR A 87 -18.85 18.96 16.34
N GLU A 88 -20.09 18.94 16.82
CA GLU A 88 -20.43 18.53 18.20
C GLU A 88 -20.63 17.01 18.27
N ALA A 89 -20.36 16.42 19.43
CA ALA A 89 -20.32 14.97 19.59
C ALA A 89 -21.66 14.26 19.28
N ASP A 90 -22.77 14.91 19.62
CA ASP A 90 -24.14 14.42 19.53
C ASP A 90 -24.76 14.57 18.13
N GLU A 91 -24.27 15.53 17.33
CA GLU A 91 -24.64 15.68 15.93
C GLU A 91 -23.95 14.66 15.02
N VAL A 92 -22.80 14.10 15.41
CA VAL A 92 -22.06 13.16 14.55
C VAL A 92 -22.79 11.83 14.41
N GLN A 93 -22.94 11.41 13.16
CA GLN A 93 -23.34 10.08 12.75
C GLN A 93 -22.32 9.54 11.75
N ALA A 94 -21.43 8.67 12.26
CA ALA A 94 -20.28 8.19 11.52
C ALA A 94 -20.52 6.80 10.91
N ALA A 95 -20.10 6.62 9.66
CA ALA A 95 -20.11 5.35 8.96
C ALA A 95 -18.68 4.91 8.62
N ILE A 96 -18.35 3.63 8.86
CA ILE A 96 -17.07 3.01 8.52
C ILE A 96 -17.32 1.90 7.50
N VAL A 97 -16.54 1.85 6.42
CA VAL A 97 -16.65 0.80 5.39
C VAL A 97 -15.28 0.24 5.03
N THR A 98 -15.18 -1.08 4.86
CA THR A 98 -13.99 -1.75 4.32
C THR A 98 -14.26 -2.34 2.94
N CYS A 99 -13.39 -2.05 1.97
CA CYS A 99 -13.50 -2.50 0.59
C CYS A 99 -12.20 -3.18 0.08
N GLY A 100 -12.36 -4.05 -0.92
CA GLY A 100 -11.25 -4.73 -1.60
C GLY A 100 -10.70 -5.95 -0.87
N GLY A 101 -9.46 -6.33 -1.19
CA GLY A 101 -8.78 -7.48 -0.55
C GLY A 101 -8.40 -7.23 0.91
N LEU A 102 -8.28 -8.31 1.67
CA LEU A 102 -7.85 -8.26 3.08
C LEU A 102 -6.42 -7.74 3.22
N CYS A 103 -6.13 -7.17 4.39
CA CYS A 103 -4.85 -6.63 4.80
C CYS A 103 -4.75 -6.75 6.32
N PRO A 104 -3.60 -7.14 6.90
CA PRO A 104 -3.40 -7.04 8.34
C PRO A 104 -3.66 -5.61 8.83
N GLY A 105 -4.29 -5.45 9.99
CA GLY A 105 -4.60 -4.13 10.58
C GLY A 105 -5.96 -3.54 10.23
N LEU A 106 -6.74 -4.13 9.32
CA LEU A 106 -8.11 -3.67 9.01
C LEU A 106 -8.99 -3.53 10.26
N ASN A 107 -9.04 -4.56 11.10
CA ASN A 107 -9.79 -4.52 12.36
C ASN A 107 -9.19 -3.52 13.36
N THR A 108 -7.87 -3.33 13.38
CA THR A 108 -7.22 -2.32 14.21
C THR A 108 -7.68 -0.93 13.82
N VAL A 109 -7.66 -0.58 12.52
CA VAL A 109 -8.18 0.70 12.03
C VAL A 109 -9.65 0.91 12.42
N ILE A 110 -10.52 -0.09 12.23
CA ILE A 110 -11.93 0.00 12.63
C ILE A 110 -12.05 0.27 14.13
N ARG A 111 -11.33 -0.48 14.97
CA ARG A 111 -11.32 -0.30 16.42
C ARG A 111 -10.90 1.11 16.80
N GLU A 112 -9.80 1.59 16.26
CA GLU A 112 -9.21 2.88 16.63
C GLU A 112 -10.04 4.07 16.12
N LEU A 113 -10.75 3.93 14.99
CA LEU A 113 -11.75 4.91 14.57
C LEU A 113 -12.91 4.98 15.57
N VAL A 114 -13.49 3.84 15.96
CA VAL A 114 -14.62 3.77 16.89
C VAL A 114 -14.22 4.29 18.27
N CYS A 115 -13.08 3.84 18.80
CA CYS A 115 -12.54 4.29 20.08
C CYS A 115 -12.14 5.77 20.02
N GLY A 116 -11.56 6.24 18.93
CA GLY A 116 -11.20 7.64 18.77
C GLY A 116 -12.41 8.56 18.74
N LEU A 117 -13.41 8.22 17.93
CA LEU A 117 -14.69 8.94 17.89
C LEU A 117 -15.36 8.99 19.27
N ASN A 118 -15.43 7.85 19.96
CA ASN A 118 -16.13 7.75 21.24
C ASN A 118 -15.35 8.35 22.42
N ASN A 119 -14.11 7.92 22.64
CA ASN A 119 -13.36 8.22 23.85
C ASN A 119 -12.70 9.61 23.79
N MET A 120 -12.31 10.09 22.60
CA MET A 120 -11.68 11.40 22.45
C MET A 120 -12.71 12.51 22.20
N TYR A 121 -13.77 12.20 21.44
CA TYR A 121 -14.73 13.19 20.97
C TYR A 121 -16.17 12.98 21.45
N GLY A 122 -16.46 11.93 22.23
CA GLY A 122 -17.79 11.69 22.80
C GLY A 122 -18.84 11.19 21.80
N VAL A 123 -18.46 10.87 20.57
CA VAL A 123 -19.39 10.44 19.51
C VAL A 123 -19.95 9.05 19.82
N LYS A 124 -21.28 8.94 19.88
CA LYS A 124 -21.98 7.68 20.24
C LYS A 124 -22.56 6.92 19.05
N LYS A 125 -22.86 7.62 17.94
CA LYS A 125 -23.52 7.03 16.78
C LYS A 125 -22.48 6.66 15.72
N VAL A 126 -21.91 5.47 15.86
CA VAL A 126 -20.98 4.89 14.87
C VAL A 126 -21.55 3.60 14.31
N MET A 127 -21.54 3.46 12.99
CA MET A 127 -22.01 2.27 12.28
C MET A 127 -20.97 1.75 11.29
N GLY A 128 -20.95 0.44 11.12
CA GLY A 128 -20.22 -0.23 10.06
C GLY A 128 -21.14 -0.53 8.87
N ILE A 129 -20.67 -0.25 7.66
CA ILE A 129 -21.32 -0.65 6.41
C ILE A 129 -20.80 -2.04 6.04
N ASN A 130 -21.69 -3.03 5.99
CA ASN A 130 -21.31 -4.42 5.79
C ASN A 130 -21.13 -4.74 4.29
N GLY A 131 -20.03 -5.41 3.93
CA GLY A 131 -19.83 -5.95 2.58
C GLY A 131 -19.44 -4.90 1.54
N GLY A 132 -18.60 -3.93 1.92
CA GLY A 132 -18.06 -2.91 1.02
C GLY A 132 -19.11 -1.90 0.53
N TYR A 133 -18.87 -1.28 -0.64
CA TYR A 133 -19.74 -0.21 -1.15
C TYR A 133 -21.20 -0.60 -1.37
N LYS A 134 -21.45 -1.88 -1.72
CA LYS A 134 -22.83 -2.39 -1.88
C LYS A 134 -23.65 -2.27 -0.59
N GLY A 135 -22.98 -2.29 0.56
CA GLY A 135 -23.62 -2.20 1.87
C GLY A 135 -24.37 -0.88 2.10
N PHE A 136 -24.00 0.21 1.42
CA PHE A 136 -24.70 1.50 1.55
C PHE A 136 -26.16 1.37 1.10
N TYR A 137 -26.39 0.86 -0.11
CA TYR A 137 -27.74 0.76 -0.69
C TYR A 137 -28.41 -0.61 -0.49
N ALA A 138 -27.71 -1.58 0.09
CA ALA A 138 -28.32 -2.80 0.63
C ALA A 138 -28.89 -2.61 2.05
N HIS A 139 -28.68 -1.43 2.67
CA HIS A 139 -29.07 -1.11 4.04
C HIS A 139 -28.53 -2.09 5.10
N ASN A 140 -27.40 -2.73 4.82
CA ASN A 140 -26.77 -3.69 5.73
C ASN A 140 -25.76 -2.99 6.64
N THR A 141 -26.16 -2.67 7.87
CA THR A 141 -25.26 -2.03 8.84
C THR A 141 -25.20 -2.70 10.20
N ILE A 142 -24.06 -2.51 10.85
CA ILE A 142 -23.74 -3.05 12.17
C ILE A 142 -23.44 -1.88 13.11
N ALA A 143 -24.06 -1.83 14.27
CA ALA A 143 -23.73 -0.81 15.28
C ALA A 143 -22.32 -1.08 15.85
N LEU A 144 -21.49 -0.04 15.90
CA LEU A 144 -20.12 -0.13 16.42
C LEU A 144 -20.00 0.71 17.70
N THR A 145 -19.53 0.06 18.76
CA THR A 145 -19.28 0.67 20.08
C THR A 145 -17.90 0.24 20.57
N PRO A 146 -17.25 0.96 21.51
CA PRO A 146 -15.98 0.53 22.09
C PRO A 146 -16.02 -0.91 22.61
N LYS A 147 -17.16 -1.31 23.20
CA LYS A 147 -17.39 -2.69 23.66
C LYS A 147 -17.41 -3.69 22.50
N SER A 148 -18.11 -3.40 21.41
CA SER A 148 -18.22 -4.33 20.28
C SER A 148 -16.91 -4.47 19.48
N VAL A 149 -16.02 -3.48 19.54
CA VAL A 149 -14.72 -3.50 18.85
C VAL A 149 -13.53 -3.84 19.76
N ASN A 150 -13.76 -4.14 21.05
CA ASN A 150 -12.69 -4.23 22.04
C ASN A 150 -11.52 -5.14 21.61
N ASP A 151 -11.83 -6.33 21.10
CA ASP A 151 -10.86 -7.38 20.79
C ASP A 151 -10.65 -7.64 19.30
N ILE A 152 -11.28 -6.87 18.41
CA ILE A 152 -11.22 -7.17 16.96
C ILE A 152 -9.81 -7.00 16.39
N HIS A 153 -8.98 -6.13 16.97
CA HIS A 153 -7.58 -5.92 16.60
C HIS A 153 -6.70 -7.16 16.75
N LYS A 154 -7.11 -8.13 17.59
CA LYS A 154 -6.41 -9.42 17.77
C LYS A 154 -6.70 -10.42 16.65
N ARG A 155 -7.58 -10.08 15.71
CA ARG A 155 -8.05 -10.94 14.63
C ARG A 155 -7.66 -10.33 13.29
N GLY A 156 -7.19 -11.16 12.36
CA GLY A 156 -7.06 -10.74 10.97
C GLY A 156 -8.40 -10.58 10.26
N GLY A 157 -8.35 -10.15 9.00
CA GLY A 157 -9.53 -9.86 8.20
C GLY A 157 -10.28 -8.59 8.65
N THR A 158 -11.58 -8.52 8.38
CA THR A 158 -12.46 -7.39 8.76
C THR A 158 -13.78 -7.89 9.31
N VAL A 159 -14.21 -7.35 10.45
CA VAL A 159 -15.54 -7.65 11.05
C VAL A 159 -16.71 -7.08 10.25
N LEU A 160 -16.46 -6.15 9.33
CA LEU A 160 -17.49 -5.56 8.46
C LEU A 160 -17.69 -6.33 7.16
N GLY A 161 -16.93 -7.41 6.94
CA GLY A 161 -16.82 -8.02 5.62
C GLY A 161 -16.21 -7.06 4.60
N SER A 162 -15.96 -7.55 3.39
CA SER A 162 -15.43 -6.73 2.30
C SER A 162 -15.93 -7.24 0.97
N SER A 163 -16.02 -6.36 -0.02
CA SER A 163 -16.34 -6.73 -1.39
C SER A 163 -15.42 -6.03 -2.38
N ARG A 164 -15.33 -6.63 -3.58
CA ARG A 164 -14.80 -6.00 -4.79
C ARG A 164 -15.96 -5.42 -5.60
N GLY A 165 -15.77 -4.25 -6.21
CA GLY A 165 -16.79 -3.55 -7.01
C GLY A 165 -17.98 -3.04 -6.19
N GLY A 166 -19.09 -2.74 -6.88
CA GLY A 166 -20.33 -2.26 -6.25
C GLY A 166 -20.37 -0.77 -5.93
N HIS A 167 -19.45 0.01 -6.50
CA HIS A 167 -19.46 1.46 -6.38
C HIS A 167 -20.55 2.06 -7.27
N ASP A 168 -21.51 2.76 -6.66
CA ASP A 168 -22.53 3.56 -7.34
C ASP A 168 -22.62 4.90 -6.59
N THR A 169 -22.01 5.95 -7.14
CA THR A 169 -21.84 7.23 -6.45
C THR A 169 -23.18 7.81 -6.01
N THR A 170 -24.18 7.79 -6.89
CA THR A 170 -25.51 8.36 -6.60
C THR A 170 -26.17 7.60 -5.46
N LYS A 171 -26.27 6.27 -5.55
CA LYS A 171 -26.88 5.46 -4.49
C LYS A 171 -26.16 5.55 -3.15
N ILE A 172 -24.84 5.65 -3.17
CA ILE A 172 -24.03 5.81 -1.95
C ILE A 172 -24.32 7.16 -1.29
N VAL A 173 -24.31 8.26 -2.06
CA VAL A 173 -24.55 9.60 -1.50
C VAL A 173 -26.01 9.79 -1.09
N ASP A 174 -26.96 9.21 -1.82
CA ASP A 174 -28.37 9.15 -1.40
C ASP A 174 -28.49 8.42 -0.06
N SER A 175 -27.87 7.25 0.08
CA SER A 175 -27.85 6.52 1.37
C SER A 175 -27.18 7.31 2.49
N ILE A 176 -26.12 8.08 2.21
CA ILE A 176 -25.47 8.95 3.21
C ILE A 176 -26.47 10.00 3.70
N GLN A 177 -27.17 10.66 2.78
CA GLN A 177 -28.12 11.72 3.07
C GLN A 177 -29.37 11.20 3.79
N ASP A 178 -30.01 10.16 3.27
CA ASP A 178 -31.25 9.57 3.81
C ASP A 178 -31.08 9.08 5.24
N ARG A 179 -29.86 8.68 5.60
CA ARG A 179 -29.53 8.15 6.92
C ARG A 179 -28.95 9.21 7.84
N GLY A 180 -28.76 10.44 7.38
CA GLY A 180 -28.13 11.52 8.17
C GLY A 180 -26.67 11.26 8.51
N ILE A 181 -25.96 10.45 7.72
CA ILE A 181 -24.53 10.19 7.92
C ILE A 181 -23.75 11.46 7.55
N ASN A 182 -22.98 11.98 8.50
CA ASN A 182 -22.18 13.20 8.29
C ASN A 182 -20.67 12.97 8.42
N GLN A 183 -20.23 11.76 8.72
CA GLN A 183 -18.83 11.36 8.58
C GLN A 183 -18.74 9.96 7.96
N VAL A 184 -17.90 9.80 6.93
CA VAL A 184 -17.72 8.53 6.22
C VAL A 184 -16.23 8.22 6.15
N TYR A 185 -15.84 7.10 6.77
CA TYR A 185 -14.48 6.57 6.78
C TYR A 185 -14.38 5.38 5.83
N ILE A 186 -13.63 5.54 4.75
CA ILE A 186 -13.55 4.60 3.63
C ILE A 186 -12.18 3.94 3.61
N ILE A 187 -12.12 2.68 4.05
CA ILE A 187 -10.90 1.89 4.15
C ILE A 187 -10.78 0.97 2.92
N GLY A 188 -9.74 1.15 2.10
CA GLY A 188 -9.54 0.29 0.92
C GLY A 188 -8.41 0.73 0.01
N GLY A 189 -8.13 -0.07 -1.02
CA GLY A 189 -7.03 0.18 -1.99
C GLY A 189 -7.37 1.22 -3.05
N ASP A 190 -6.57 1.32 -4.11
CA ASP A 190 -6.69 2.34 -5.18
C ASP A 190 -8.12 2.52 -5.70
N GLY A 191 -8.77 1.44 -6.16
CA GLY A 191 -10.14 1.52 -6.67
C GLY A 191 -11.15 2.02 -5.63
N THR A 192 -10.90 1.75 -4.35
CA THR A 192 -11.71 2.31 -3.24
C THR A 192 -11.42 3.80 -3.05
N GLN A 193 -10.17 4.23 -3.06
CA GLN A 193 -9.83 5.66 -2.92
C GLN A 193 -10.33 6.49 -4.11
N ARG A 194 -10.33 5.94 -5.34
CA ARG A 194 -11.01 6.54 -6.49
C ARG A 194 -12.52 6.68 -6.27
N GLY A 195 -13.14 5.66 -5.66
CA GLY A 195 -14.55 5.71 -5.25
C GLY A 195 -14.80 6.80 -4.20
N ALA A 196 -13.95 6.89 -3.18
CA ALA A 196 -14.01 7.92 -2.13
C ALA A 196 -13.91 9.34 -2.72
N SER A 197 -13.00 9.56 -3.67
CA SER A 197 -12.88 10.82 -4.40
C SER A 197 -14.19 11.19 -5.13
N ARG A 198 -14.82 10.24 -5.82
CA ARG A 198 -16.12 10.46 -6.50
C ARG A 198 -17.26 10.76 -5.51
N ILE A 199 -17.28 10.09 -4.36
CA ILE A 199 -18.25 10.35 -3.28
C ILE A 199 -18.06 11.76 -2.74
N PHE A 200 -16.82 12.17 -2.48
CA PHE A 200 -16.49 13.51 -2.01
C PHE A 200 -16.95 14.59 -3.00
N GLU A 201 -16.64 14.44 -4.29
CA GLU A 201 -17.05 15.42 -5.30
C GLU A 201 -18.57 15.54 -5.42
N GLU A 202 -19.31 14.43 -5.30
CA GLU A 202 -20.78 14.46 -5.30
C GLU A 202 -21.36 15.07 -4.01
N VAL A 203 -20.80 14.74 -2.84
CA VAL A 203 -21.12 15.37 -1.55
C VAL A 203 -20.94 16.89 -1.62
N ARG A 204 -19.81 17.33 -2.19
CA ARG A 204 -19.50 18.75 -2.36
C ARG A 204 -20.45 19.41 -3.36
N ARG A 205 -20.74 18.76 -4.49
CA ARG A 205 -21.69 19.25 -5.50
C ARG A 205 -23.09 19.48 -4.91
N ARG A 206 -23.51 18.62 -3.97
CA ARG A 206 -24.78 18.75 -3.23
C ARG A 206 -24.71 19.72 -2.04
N GLY A 207 -23.54 20.29 -1.71
CA GLY A 207 -23.37 21.21 -0.59
C GLY A 207 -23.58 20.56 0.78
N LEU A 208 -23.36 19.25 0.91
CA LEU A 208 -23.62 18.52 2.16
C LEU A 208 -22.46 18.70 3.16
N LYS A 209 -22.78 18.92 4.44
CA LYS A 209 -21.82 18.93 5.57
C LYS A 209 -21.41 17.50 5.95
N VAL A 210 -20.75 16.78 5.02
CA VAL A 210 -20.31 15.38 5.20
C VAL A 210 -18.78 15.29 5.05
N ALA A 211 -18.10 14.80 6.08
CA ALA A 211 -16.67 14.53 6.02
C ALA A 211 -16.44 13.19 5.31
N VAL A 212 -15.79 13.21 4.14
CA VAL A 212 -15.41 12.00 3.41
C VAL A 212 -13.91 11.78 3.60
N VAL A 213 -13.55 10.74 4.34
CA VAL A 213 -12.17 10.45 4.73
C VAL A 213 -11.75 9.09 4.20
N GLY A 214 -10.67 9.07 3.43
CA GLY A 214 -10.04 7.84 2.97
C GLY A 214 -8.99 7.32 3.94
N ILE A 215 -8.91 5.99 4.03
CA ILE A 215 -7.83 5.28 4.71
C ILE A 215 -7.26 4.27 3.70
N PRO A 216 -6.05 4.53 3.17
CA PRO A 216 -5.59 3.84 1.99
C PRO A 216 -4.96 2.51 2.43
N LYS A 217 -5.48 1.41 1.87
CA LYS A 217 -5.17 0.04 2.29
C LYS A 217 -4.55 -0.74 1.15
N THR A 218 -3.27 -1.04 1.27
CA THR A 218 -2.53 -1.97 0.41
C THR A 218 -1.49 -2.68 1.28
N ILE A 219 -1.17 -3.92 0.96
CA ILE A 219 0.03 -4.57 1.53
C ILE A 219 1.25 -4.30 0.65
N ASP A 220 1.07 -3.94 -0.62
CA ASP A 220 2.15 -3.85 -1.60
C ASP A 220 3.01 -2.58 -1.45
N ASN A 221 2.69 -1.72 -0.47
CA ASN A 221 3.34 -0.44 -0.21
C ASN A 221 3.44 0.50 -1.42
N ASP A 222 2.44 0.44 -2.30
CA ASP A 222 2.42 1.09 -3.61
C ASP A 222 1.64 2.41 -3.64
N ILE A 223 1.26 2.96 -2.48
CA ILE A 223 0.50 4.22 -2.41
C ILE A 223 1.46 5.41 -2.59
N PRO A 224 1.20 6.34 -3.55
CA PRO A 224 1.99 7.54 -3.71
C PRO A 224 2.04 8.41 -2.45
N VAL A 225 3.06 9.25 -2.34
CA VAL A 225 3.26 10.25 -1.28
C VAL A 225 3.61 9.66 0.09
N ILE A 226 2.96 8.57 0.52
CA ILE A 226 3.16 8.01 1.86
C ILE A 226 4.43 7.17 1.94
N ASP A 227 5.12 7.24 3.08
CA ASP A 227 6.33 6.45 3.36
C ASP A 227 6.01 4.96 3.43
N LYS A 228 4.87 4.64 4.06
CA LYS A 228 4.44 3.27 4.33
C LYS A 228 2.92 3.13 4.41
N SER A 229 2.40 2.00 3.92
CA SER A 229 1.02 1.55 4.07
C SER A 229 0.87 0.56 5.23
N PHE A 230 -0.27 0.58 5.93
CA PHE A 230 -0.47 -0.31 7.06
C PHE A 230 -0.66 -1.76 6.58
N GLY A 231 -0.11 -2.70 7.35
CA GLY A 231 -0.08 -4.13 7.03
C GLY A 231 1.17 -4.52 6.23
N PHE A 232 1.98 -3.57 5.76
CA PHE A 232 3.21 -3.85 5.02
C PHE A 232 4.27 -4.54 5.88
N ASP A 233 4.53 -4.04 7.09
CA ASP A 233 5.55 -4.65 7.97
C ASP A 233 5.14 -6.08 8.37
N THR A 234 3.86 -6.27 8.69
CA THR A 234 3.30 -7.59 8.97
C THR A 234 3.43 -8.50 7.76
N ALA A 235 3.18 -7.99 6.55
CA ALA A 235 3.30 -8.78 5.33
C ALA A 235 4.76 -9.21 5.06
N VAL A 236 5.73 -8.33 5.31
CA VAL A 236 7.16 -8.65 5.22
C VAL A 236 7.55 -9.71 6.26
N GLU A 237 7.07 -9.60 7.50
CA GLU A 237 7.34 -10.56 8.57
C GLU A 237 6.79 -11.96 8.23
N GLU A 238 5.55 -12.06 7.78
CA GLU A 238 4.97 -13.35 7.38
C GLU A 238 5.59 -13.91 6.09
N ALA A 239 6.01 -13.05 5.16
CA ALA A 239 6.78 -13.47 3.99
C ALA A 239 8.13 -14.07 4.39
N GLN A 240 8.83 -13.48 5.37
CA GLN A 240 10.07 -14.03 5.91
C GLN A 240 9.86 -15.43 6.50
N ARG A 241 8.77 -15.67 7.22
CA ARG A 241 8.48 -17.03 7.75
C ARG A 241 8.35 -18.08 6.64
N ALA A 242 7.73 -17.72 5.51
CA ALA A 242 7.64 -18.61 4.35
C ALA A 242 9.01 -18.82 3.68
N ILE A 243 9.83 -17.78 3.57
CA ILE A 243 11.21 -17.87 3.07
C ILE A 243 12.06 -18.78 3.94
N ASN A 244 11.99 -18.63 5.26
CA ASN A 244 12.76 -19.46 6.19
C ASN A 244 12.38 -20.94 6.07
N ALA A 245 11.08 -21.25 5.91
CA ALA A 245 10.64 -22.62 5.66
C ALA A 245 11.16 -23.16 4.32
N ALA A 246 11.16 -22.35 3.27
CA ALA A 246 11.72 -22.71 1.96
C ALA A 246 13.23 -22.97 2.03
N HIS A 247 13.95 -22.15 2.80
CA HIS A 247 15.39 -22.28 2.99
C HIS A 247 15.73 -23.59 3.71
N VAL A 248 15.07 -23.90 4.83
CA VAL A 248 15.26 -25.17 5.56
C VAL A 248 14.99 -26.37 4.66
N GLU A 249 13.91 -26.35 3.87
CA GLU A 249 13.59 -27.41 2.91
C GLU A 249 14.64 -27.54 1.80
N ALA A 250 15.17 -26.43 1.31
CA ALA A 250 16.18 -26.42 0.25
C ALA A 250 17.54 -26.93 0.75
N GLU A 251 17.96 -26.53 1.96
CA GLU A 251 19.23 -26.96 2.56
C GLU A 251 19.22 -28.43 2.99
N SER A 252 18.05 -28.97 3.35
CA SER A 252 17.90 -30.33 3.87
C SER A 252 18.05 -31.44 2.81
N ILE A 253 18.22 -31.10 1.54
CA ILE A 253 18.30 -32.07 0.45
C ILE A 253 19.32 -31.63 -0.61
N GLU A 254 20.03 -32.58 -1.21
CA GLU A 254 20.98 -32.30 -2.29
C GLU A 254 20.27 -31.65 -3.49
N ASN A 255 20.86 -30.56 -3.98
CA ASN A 255 20.35 -29.72 -5.07
C ASN A 255 18.91 -29.26 -4.83
N GLY A 256 18.61 -28.89 -3.57
CA GLY A 256 17.31 -28.40 -3.15
C GLY A 256 17.02 -26.98 -3.64
N ILE A 257 15.78 -26.75 -4.10
CA ILE A 257 15.33 -25.43 -4.55
C ILE A 257 14.03 -25.07 -3.83
N GLY A 258 14.05 -24.00 -3.05
CA GLY A 258 12.87 -23.40 -2.44
C GLY A 258 12.34 -22.24 -3.27
N VAL A 259 11.16 -22.38 -3.89
CA VAL A 259 10.50 -21.29 -4.62
C VAL A 259 9.37 -20.72 -3.77
N VAL A 260 9.42 -19.42 -3.47
CA VAL A 260 8.41 -18.72 -2.68
C VAL A 260 7.75 -17.64 -3.52
N LYS A 261 6.45 -17.79 -3.80
CA LYS A 261 5.67 -16.72 -4.43
C LYS A 261 5.19 -15.73 -3.38
N LEU A 262 5.46 -14.45 -3.57
CA LEU A 262 4.98 -13.38 -2.69
C LEU A 262 3.98 -12.46 -3.39
N MET A 263 3.30 -11.66 -2.58
CA MET A 263 2.46 -10.56 -3.05
C MET A 263 3.31 -9.50 -3.76
N GLY A 264 2.68 -8.66 -4.57
CA GLY A 264 3.36 -7.68 -5.41
C GLY A 264 2.84 -7.70 -6.84
N ARG A 265 1.61 -7.21 -7.02
CA ARG A 265 0.91 -7.27 -8.31
C ARG A 265 1.56 -6.40 -9.38
N TYR A 266 1.92 -5.18 -8.99
CA TYR A 266 2.51 -4.17 -9.86
C TYR A 266 3.82 -3.60 -9.29
N SER A 267 4.10 -3.90 -8.01
CA SER A 267 5.29 -3.47 -7.32
C SER A 267 5.91 -4.59 -6.49
N GLY A 268 7.24 -4.63 -6.45
CA GLY A 268 8.03 -5.67 -5.79
C GLY A 268 8.41 -5.40 -4.34
N PHE A 269 7.79 -4.44 -3.65
CA PHE A 269 8.28 -4.00 -2.33
C PHE A 269 8.29 -5.11 -1.28
N ILE A 270 7.25 -5.94 -1.19
CA ILE A 270 7.24 -7.06 -0.23
C ILE A 270 8.38 -8.03 -0.53
N ALA A 271 8.54 -8.43 -1.80
CA ALA A 271 9.61 -9.35 -2.21
C ALA A 271 11.01 -8.77 -1.94
N MET A 272 11.23 -7.49 -2.26
CA MET A 272 12.50 -6.82 -2.01
C MET A 272 12.81 -6.73 -0.51
N TYR A 273 11.85 -6.28 0.32
CA TYR A 273 12.06 -6.13 1.76
C TYR A 273 12.18 -7.47 2.48
N ALA A 274 11.37 -8.47 2.11
CA ALA A 274 11.45 -9.81 2.70
C ALA A 274 12.77 -10.50 2.37
N THR A 275 13.27 -10.34 1.13
CA THR A 275 14.60 -10.81 0.71
C THR A 275 15.72 -10.17 1.54
N LEU A 276 15.71 -8.84 1.66
CA LEU A 276 16.70 -8.11 2.46
C LEU A 276 16.64 -8.47 3.95
N ALA A 277 15.44 -8.75 4.48
CA ALA A 277 15.23 -9.09 5.88
C ALA A 277 15.63 -10.53 6.21
N SER A 278 15.36 -11.51 5.33
CA SER A 278 15.75 -12.91 5.53
C SER A 278 17.26 -13.11 5.36
N ARG A 279 17.85 -12.56 4.29
CA ARG A 279 19.24 -12.82 3.86
C ARG A 279 19.53 -14.25 3.38
N ASP A 280 18.52 -15.12 3.29
CA ASP A 280 18.65 -16.51 2.82
C ASP A 280 18.23 -16.69 1.35
N VAL A 281 17.87 -15.61 0.67
CA VAL A 281 17.36 -15.63 -0.70
C VAL A 281 18.51 -15.43 -1.69
N ASP A 282 18.66 -16.34 -2.64
CA ASP A 282 19.67 -16.25 -3.71
C ASP A 282 19.16 -15.48 -4.94
N CYS A 283 17.86 -15.49 -5.19
CA CYS A 283 17.25 -14.80 -6.33
C CYS A 283 15.91 -14.18 -5.95
N CYS A 284 15.77 -12.87 -6.15
CA CYS A 284 14.52 -12.14 -6.02
C CYS A 284 14.09 -11.57 -7.38
N LEU A 285 12.89 -11.95 -7.81
CA LEU A 285 12.27 -11.55 -9.07
C LEU A 285 11.05 -10.68 -8.78
N ILE A 286 11.02 -9.47 -9.35
CA ILE A 286 9.99 -8.45 -9.12
C ILE A 286 9.40 -7.93 -10.44
N PRO A 287 8.17 -7.37 -10.45
CA PRO A 287 7.55 -6.84 -11.67
C PRO A 287 8.37 -5.75 -12.38
N GLU A 288 9.17 -5.00 -11.62
CA GLU A 288 9.97 -3.89 -12.13
C GLU A 288 11.30 -4.30 -12.77
N SER A 289 11.77 -5.53 -12.52
CA SER A 289 13.06 -6.04 -13.01
C SER A 289 12.81 -7.15 -14.03
N PRO A 290 12.88 -6.86 -15.33
CA PRO A 290 12.77 -7.88 -16.38
C PRO A 290 13.85 -8.95 -16.23
N PHE A 291 13.54 -10.16 -16.71
CA PHE A 291 14.47 -11.27 -16.77
C PHE A 291 14.12 -12.18 -17.95
N TYR A 292 15.04 -13.06 -18.31
CA TYR A 292 14.84 -14.11 -19.31
C TYR A 292 15.36 -15.45 -18.77
N LEU A 293 14.85 -16.55 -19.34
CA LEU A 293 15.09 -17.89 -18.79
C LEU A 293 16.37 -18.54 -19.32
N GLU A 294 16.52 -18.57 -20.64
CA GLU A 294 17.53 -19.36 -21.35
C GLU A 294 18.58 -18.46 -22.04
N GLY A 295 19.80 -18.97 -22.23
CA GLY A 295 20.91 -18.25 -22.88
C GLY A 295 21.93 -17.68 -21.88
N PRO A 296 23.08 -17.18 -22.37
CA PRO A 296 24.16 -16.68 -21.52
C PRO A 296 23.70 -15.53 -20.62
N GLY A 297 23.83 -15.70 -19.30
CA GLY A 297 23.37 -14.75 -18.28
C GLY A 297 21.90 -14.90 -17.88
N GLY A 298 21.21 -15.92 -18.40
CA GLY A 298 19.81 -16.22 -18.10
C GLY A 298 19.58 -16.78 -16.71
N LEU A 299 18.32 -16.76 -16.28
CA LEU A 299 17.92 -17.26 -14.96
C LEU A 299 18.28 -18.74 -14.75
N LEU A 300 18.11 -19.60 -15.76
CA LEU A 300 18.36 -21.04 -15.61
C LEU A 300 19.86 -21.36 -15.45
N GLU A 301 20.72 -20.62 -16.16
CA GLU A 301 22.18 -20.72 -15.98
C GLU A 301 22.60 -20.27 -14.58
N PHE A 302 22.00 -19.19 -14.07
CA PHE A 302 22.23 -18.73 -12.70
C PHE A 302 21.82 -19.79 -11.67
N VAL A 303 20.67 -20.45 -11.85
CA VAL A 303 20.21 -21.55 -10.98
C VAL A 303 21.22 -22.70 -10.99
N GLU A 304 21.68 -23.14 -12.17
CA GLU A 304 22.70 -24.19 -12.27
C GLU A 304 23.99 -23.84 -11.52
N ARG A 305 24.47 -22.61 -11.71
CA ARG A 305 25.69 -22.14 -11.06
C ARG A 305 25.53 -22.12 -9.55
N ARG A 306 24.41 -21.61 -9.03
CA ARG A 306 24.15 -21.58 -7.59
C ARG A 306 24.05 -22.97 -6.97
N LEU A 307 23.41 -23.92 -7.63
CA LEU A 307 23.37 -25.30 -7.13
C LEU A 307 24.76 -25.94 -7.10
N LYS A 308 25.61 -25.70 -8.09
CA LYS A 308 27.01 -26.19 -8.10
C LYS A 308 27.86 -25.56 -7.00
N GLU A 309 27.65 -24.27 -6.70
CA GLU A 309 28.40 -23.52 -5.68
C GLU A 309 27.94 -23.87 -4.25
N ASN A 310 26.64 -23.92 -4.01
CA ASN A 310 26.05 -23.93 -2.66
C ASN A 310 25.28 -25.22 -2.32
N GLY A 311 24.99 -26.08 -3.29
CA GLY A 311 24.19 -27.31 -3.11
C GLY A 311 22.68 -27.08 -2.92
N HIS A 312 22.24 -25.82 -2.77
CA HIS A 312 20.83 -25.45 -2.61
C HIS A 312 20.59 -24.01 -3.12
N MET A 313 19.32 -23.64 -3.27
CA MET A 313 18.93 -22.29 -3.70
C MET A 313 17.54 -21.89 -3.18
N VAL A 314 17.35 -20.62 -2.83
CA VAL A 314 16.04 -20.02 -2.55
C VAL A 314 15.72 -18.92 -3.57
N VAL A 315 14.54 -19.04 -4.19
CA VAL A 315 14.01 -18.08 -5.17
C VAL A 315 12.74 -17.44 -4.62
N VAL A 316 12.74 -16.13 -4.48
CA VAL A 316 11.55 -15.33 -4.20
C VAL A 316 11.04 -14.69 -5.48
N ILE A 317 9.75 -14.84 -5.75
CA ILE A 317 9.10 -14.26 -6.93
C ILE A 317 7.81 -13.54 -6.56
N ALA A 318 7.72 -12.26 -6.87
CA ALA A 318 6.47 -11.51 -6.71
C ALA A 318 5.44 -11.95 -7.77
N GLU A 319 4.16 -11.99 -7.41
CA GLU A 319 3.08 -12.47 -8.31
C GLU A 319 3.01 -11.74 -9.65
N GLY A 320 3.42 -10.47 -9.72
CA GLY A 320 3.44 -9.68 -10.94
C GLY A 320 4.70 -9.84 -11.80
N ALA A 321 5.75 -10.51 -11.34
CA ALA A 321 6.97 -10.70 -12.11
C ALA A 321 6.73 -11.63 -13.32
N GLY A 322 7.37 -11.36 -14.45
CA GLY A 322 7.41 -12.26 -15.61
C GLY A 322 6.06 -12.59 -16.26
N GLN A 323 4.99 -11.82 -15.99
CA GLN A 323 3.64 -12.14 -16.46
C GLN A 323 3.52 -12.17 -18.00
N GLU A 324 4.36 -11.40 -18.69
CA GLU A 324 4.56 -11.45 -20.14
C GLU A 324 5.09 -12.81 -20.60
N LEU A 325 6.12 -13.34 -19.94
CA LEU A 325 6.71 -14.64 -20.24
C LEU A 325 5.72 -15.78 -20.00
N VAL A 326 4.93 -15.70 -18.93
CA VAL A 326 3.88 -16.70 -18.66
C VAL A 326 2.81 -16.65 -19.75
N SER A 327 2.36 -15.45 -20.13
CA SER A 327 1.31 -15.26 -21.13
C SER A 327 1.72 -15.79 -22.51
N GLU A 328 2.96 -15.52 -22.93
CA GLU A 328 3.52 -16.06 -24.18
C GLU A 328 3.63 -17.58 -24.16
N SER A 329 4.05 -18.16 -23.01
CA SER A 329 4.20 -19.61 -22.87
C SER A 329 2.86 -20.36 -22.82
N MET A 330 1.77 -19.74 -22.36
CA MET A 330 0.49 -20.44 -22.11
C MET A 330 -0.62 -20.11 -23.12
N GLN A 331 -0.41 -19.19 -24.08
CA GLN A 331 -1.39 -18.79 -25.11
C GLN A 331 -2.80 -18.47 -24.55
N SER A 332 -2.88 -17.97 -23.32
CA SER A 332 -4.15 -17.85 -22.58
C SER A 332 -4.74 -16.44 -22.66
N MET A 333 -6.06 -16.34 -22.79
CA MET A 333 -6.78 -15.06 -22.75
C MET A 333 -6.82 -14.44 -21.33
N ALA A 334 -6.71 -13.12 -21.25
CA ALA A 334 -6.80 -12.37 -20.00
C ALA A 334 -8.23 -12.39 -19.43
N LYS A 335 -8.41 -12.90 -18.22
CA LYS A 335 -9.66 -12.78 -17.43
C LYS A 335 -9.59 -11.57 -16.50
N GLN A 336 -10.74 -11.00 -16.11
CA GLN A 336 -10.83 -9.87 -15.19
C GLN A 336 -11.65 -10.22 -13.94
N ASP A 337 -11.36 -9.57 -12.80
CA ASP A 337 -12.19 -9.65 -11.59
C ASP A 337 -13.40 -8.70 -11.64
N ALA A 338 -14.29 -8.77 -10.64
CA ALA A 338 -15.50 -7.93 -10.57
C ALA A 338 -15.24 -6.41 -10.42
N SER A 339 -13.98 -6.01 -10.20
CA SER A 339 -13.54 -4.60 -10.20
C SER A 339 -12.81 -4.21 -11.49
N GLY A 340 -12.72 -5.10 -12.48
CA GLY A 340 -12.03 -4.87 -13.75
C GLY A 340 -10.53 -5.15 -13.74
N ASN A 341 -9.96 -5.71 -12.67
CA ASN A 341 -8.52 -6.01 -12.61
C ASN A 341 -8.21 -7.28 -13.39
N LYS A 342 -7.18 -7.26 -14.26
CA LYS A 342 -6.67 -8.47 -14.95
C LYS A 342 -6.22 -9.51 -13.93
N LEU A 343 -6.72 -10.74 -14.01
CA LEU A 343 -6.28 -11.87 -13.18
C LEU A 343 -4.87 -12.30 -13.63
N LEU A 344 -3.94 -12.36 -12.67
CA LEU A 344 -2.58 -12.82 -12.89
C LEU A 344 -2.52 -14.34 -12.90
N GLN A 345 -1.57 -14.89 -13.66
CA GLN A 345 -1.28 -16.32 -13.66
C GLN A 345 -0.31 -16.66 -12.54
N ASP A 346 -0.30 -17.92 -12.11
CA ASP A 346 0.62 -18.37 -11.07
C ASP A 346 2.05 -18.49 -11.64
N VAL A 347 2.80 -17.40 -11.53
CA VAL A 347 4.20 -17.33 -11.96
C VAL A 347 5.10 -18.25 -11.12
N GLY A 348 4.77 -18.48 -9.85
CA GLY A 348 5.55 -19.35 -8.96
C GLY A 348 5.49 -20.81 -9.40
N LEU A 349 4.29 -21.28 -9.75
CA LEU A 349 4.11 -22.61 -10.34
C LEU A 349 4.76 -22.70 -11.73
N TRP A 350 4.60 -21.68 -12.56
CA TRP A 350 5.18 -21.64 -13.91
C TRP A 350 6.71 -21.73 -13.87
N ILE A 351 7.38 -20.90 -13.06
CA ILE A 351 8.85 -20.91 -12.99
C ILE A 351 9.37 -22.25 -12.43
N SER A 352 8.64 -22.84 -11.47
CA SER A 352 8.94 -24.15 -10.91
C SER A 352 8.93 -25.25 -11.99
N HIS A 353 7.97 -25.21 -12.93
CA HIS A 353 7.95 -26.14 -14.07
C HIS A 353 9.11 -25.88 -15.03
N LYS A 354 9.40 -24.62 -15.37
CA LYS A 354 10.52 -24.30 -16.28
C LYS A 354 11.87 -24.75 -15.74
N ILE A 355 12.11 -24.58 -14.43
CA ILE A 355 13.32 -25.08 -13.78
C ILE A 355 13.37 -26.62 -13.86
N LYS A 356 12.29 -27.32 -13.52
CA LYS A 356 12.24 -28.80 -13.61
C LYS A 356 12.50 -29.31 -15.03
N ASP A 357 11.87 -28.70 -16.03
CA ASP A 357 12.03 -29.05 -17.44
C ASP A 357 13.48 -28.86 -17.91
N HIS A 358 14.14 -27.79 -17.48
CA HIS A 358 15.53 -27.50 -17.80
C HIS A 358 16.48 -28.58 -17.29
N PHE A 359 16.39 -28.93 -15.99
CA PHE A 359 17.25 -29.97 -15.40
C PHE A 359 16.94 -31.37 -15.93
N ALA A 360 15.68 -31.67 -16.26
CA ALA A 360 15.31 -32.92 -16.92
C ALA A 360 15.95 -33.07 -18.31
N LYS A 361 16.15 -31.96 -19.05
CA LYS A 361 16.84 -31.96 -20.34
C LYS A 361 18.36 -32.11 -20.19
N LEU A 362 18.96 -31.46 -19.20
CA LEU A 362 20.41 -31.52 -18.96
C LEU A 362 20.88 -32.93 -18.57
N LYS A 363 20.10 -33.66 -17.77
CA LYS A 363 20.41 -35.02 -17.25
C LYS A 363 21.70 -35.14 -16.42
N THR A 364 22.40 -34.04 -16.18
CA THR A 364 23.67 -34.01 -15.41
C THR A 364 23.47 -33.79 -13.92
N MET A 365 22.33 -33.24 -13.51
CA MET A 365 22.03 -32.89 -12.12
C MET A 365 20.55 -33.17 -11.82
N THR A 366 20.28 -33.89 -10.73
CA THR A 366 18.92 -34.10 -10.22
C THR A 366 18.63 -33.01 -9.18
N ILE A 367 17.43 -32.42 -9.25
CA ILE A 367 17.01 -31.33 -8.34
C ILE A 367 15.80 -31.74 -7.49
N ASN A 368 15.66 -31.11 -6.33
CA ASN A 368 14.51 -31.27 -5.44
C ASN A 368 13.83 -29.91 -5.21
N LEU A 369 12.75 -29.63 -5.94
CA LEU A 369 12.08 -28.33 -5.89
C LEU A 369 10.81 -28.34 -5.04
N LYS A 370 10.73 -27.43 -4.07
CA LYS A 370 9.53 -27.14 -3.28
C LYS A 370 8.97 -25.76 -3.64
N TYR A 371 7.68 -25.69 -3.87
CA TYR A 371 6.97 -24.44 -4.16
C TYR A 371 6.05 -24.08 -2.99
N ILE A 372 6.16 -22.85 -2.49
CA ILE A 372 5.39 -22.33 -1.35
C ILE A 372 4.64 -21.07 -1.81
N ASP A 373 3.32 -21.08 -1.62
CA ASP A 373 2.43 -19.93 -1.79
C ASP A 373 1.77 -19.53 -0.45
N PRO A 374 2.37 -18.60 0.31
CA PRO A 374 1.85 -18.11 1.58
C PRO A 374 0.81 -16.98 1.41
N THR A 375 0.35 -16.67 0.18
CA THR A 375 -0.46 -15.48 -0.14
C THR A 375 -1.61 -15.21 0.85
N TYR A 376 -2.40 -16.22 1.18
CA TYR A 376 -3.53 -16.05 2.09
C TYR A 376 -3.11 -16.00 3.56
N MET A 377 -2.03 -16.69 3.92
CA MET A 377 -1.47 -16.66 5.27
C MET A 377 -0.94 -15.25 5.58
N ILE A 378 -0.29 -14.59 4.62
CA ILE A 378 0.23 -13.23 4.77
C ILE A 378 -0.88 -12.20 5.03
N ARG A 379 -1.99 -12.27 4.28
CA ARG A 379 -3.02 -11.21 4.35
C ARG A 379 -4.10 -11.40 5.41
N ALA A 380 -4.22 -12.62 5.95
CA ALA A 380 -5.30 -13.01 6.85
C ALA A 380 -4.91 -12.99 8.34
N VAL A 381 -3.64 -12.73 8.66
CA VAL A 381 -3.15 -12.62 10.04
C VAL A 381 -3.55 -11.31 10.70
N PRO A 382 -3.56 -11.24 12.05
CA PRO A 382 -3.55 -9.97 12.77
C PRO A 382 -2.28 -9.17 12.46
N SER A 383 -2.34 -7.85 12.59
CA SER A 383 -1.17 -6.97 12.43
C SER A 383 -0.20 -7.08 13.60
N ASN A 384 1.09 -6.98 13.30
CA ASN A 384 2.16 -6.92 14.30
C ASN A 384 2.17 -5.59 15.06
N ALA A 385 3.09 -5.45 16.01
CA ALA A 385 3.16 -4.28 16.89
C ALA A 385 3.39 -2.95 16.12
N SER A 386 4.30 -2.96 15.14
CA SER A 386 4.61 -1.78 14.32
C SER A 386 3.40 -1.30 13.53
N ASP A 387 2.71 -2.23 12.86
CA ASP A 387 1.49 -1.92 12.11
C ASP A 387 0.34 -1.52 13.03
N ASN A 388 0.23 -2.09 14.24
CA ASN A 388 -0.79 -1.67 15.20
C ASN A 388 -0.61 -0.21 15.61
N VAL A 389 0.61 0.21 15.94
CA VAL A 389 0.92 1.61 16.26
C VAL A 389 0.58 2.50 15.06
N TYR A 390 0.95 2.09 13.85
CA TYR A 390 0.65 2.89 12.66
C TYR A 390 -0.85 3.00 12.39
N CYS A 391 -1.61 1.90 12.49
CA CYS A 391 -3.07 1.88 12.35
C CYS A 391 -3.74 2.84 13.36
N THR A 392 -3.27 2.84 14.61
CA THR A 392 -3.78 3.76 15.65
C THR A 392 -3.56 5.21 15.28
N LEU A 393 -2.33 5.59 14.91
CA LEU A 393 -2.02 6.97 14.55
C LEU A 393 -2.78 7.43 13.29
N LEU A 394 -2.96 6.53 12.33
CA LEU A 394 -3.69 6.80 11.10
C LEU A 394 -5.18 7.02 11.36
N ALA A 395 -5.80 6.14 12.16
CA ALA A 395 -7.21 6.27 12.55
C ALA A 395 -7.46 7.52 13.38
N GLN A 396 -6.62 7.81 14.38
CA GLN A 396 -6.73 9.03 15.19
C GLN A 396 -6.59 10.28 14.33
N SER A 397 -5.62 10.32 13.40
CA SER A 397 -5.47 11.42 12.44
C SER A 397 -6.72 11.61 11.59
N ALA A 398 -7.34 10.53 11.12
CA ALA A 398 -8.58 10.59 10.34
C ALA A 398 -9.74 11.17 11.16
N VAL A 399 -9.89 10.76 12.42
CA VAL A 399 -10.89 11.32 13.34
C VAL A 399 -10.63 12.79 13.60
N HIS A 400 -9.39 13.18 13.91
CA HIS A 400 -9.03 14.57 14.14
C HIS A 400 -9.34 15.46 12.95
N GLY A 401 -9.03 15.00 11.73
CA GLY A 401 -9.30 15.74 10.50
C GLY A 401 -10.79 15.93 10.24
N ALA A 402 -11.58 14.85 10.37
CA ALA A 402 -13.03 14.91 10.19
C ALA A 402 -13.71 15.84 11.20
N MET A 403 -13.38 15.70 12.50
CA MET A 403 -13.92 16.57 13.55
C MET A 403 -13.52 18.03 13.33
N ALA A 404 -12.32 18.29 12.80
CA ALA A 404 -11.84 19.61 12.47
C ALA A 404 -12.35 20.17 11.13
N GLY A 405 -13.32 19.52 10.47
CA GLY A 405 -13.97 20.03 9.27
C GLY A 405 -13.24 19.80 7.95
N TYR A 406 -12.11 19.07 7.97
CA TYR A 406 -11.45 18.62 6.74
C TYR A 406 -12.24 17.48 6.09
N THR A 407 -12.23 17.44 4.77
CA THR A 407 -12.94 16.43 3.97
C THR A 407 -12.24 16.24 2.62
N GLY A 408 -12.49 15.16 1.90
CA GLY A 408 -11.84 14.92 0.61
C GLY A 408 -10.35 14.56 0.73
N PHE A 409 -9.95 13.94 1.85
CA PHE A 409 -8.56 13.65 2.18
C PHE A 409 -8.34 12.21 2.63
N THR A 410 -7.09 11.79 2.58
CA THR A 410 -6.56 10.63 3.29
C THR A 410 -5.56 11.03 4.36
N CYS A 411 -5.34 10.15 5.33
CA CYS A 411 -4.18 10.23 6.22
C CYS A 411 -3.03 9.37 5.69
N GLY A 412 -1.80 9.77 5.99
CA GLY A 412 -0.60 8.98 5.70
C GLY A 412 0.65 9.53 6.37
N LEU A 413 1.69 8.71 6.45
CA LEU A 413 3.01 9.13 6.92
C LEU A 413 3.79 9.77 5.78
N VAL A 414 4.32 10.98 5.97
CA VAL A 414 5.25 11.63 5.04
C VAL A 414 6.47 12.06 5.83
N ASN A 415 7.65 11.54 5.48
CA ASN A 415 8.90 11.75 6.21
C ASN A 415 8.75 11.61 7.74
N GLY A 416 8.07 10.55 8.17
CA GLY A 416 7.87 10.24 9.59
C GLY A 416 6.82 11.09 10.33
N ARG A 417 6.06 11.93 9.61
CA ARG A 417 4.98 12.76 10.20
C ARG A 417 3.63 12.42 9.59
N GLN A 418 2.57 12.35 10.41
CA GLN A 418 1.21 12.15 9.93
C GLN A 418 0.75 13.41 9.18
N THR A 419 0.17 13.24 8.00
CA THR A 419 -0.30 14.32 7.14
C THR A 419 -1.70 14.06 6.60
N TYR A 420 -2.39 15.13 6.25
CA TYR A 420 -3.58 15.07 5.40
C TYR A 420 -3.15 15.25 3.95
N ILE A 421 -3.54 14.31 3.11
CA ILE A 421 -3.16 14.27 1.69
C ILE A 421 -4.46 14.27 0.86
N PRO A 422 -4.61 15.17 -0.13
CA PRO A 422 -5.81 15.24 -0.93
C PRO A 422 -5.95 14.01 -1.84
N PHE A 423 -7.19 13.57 -2.09
CA PHE A 423 -7.44 12.34 -2.84
C PHE A 423 -6.72 12.25 -4.19
N TYR A 424 -6.64 13.36 -4.93
CA TYR A 424 -6.03 13.39 -6.26
C TYR A 424 -4.56 12.95 -6.25
N ARG A 425 -3.82 13.20 -5.15
CA ARG A 425 -2.41 12.81 -5.00
C ARG A 425 -2.23 11.33 -4.72
N ILE A 426 -3.23 10.68 -4.14
CA ILE A 426 -3.19 9.25 -3.82
C ILE A 426 -3.59 8.38 -5.01
N ILE A 427 -4.47 8.91 -5.86
CA ILE A 427 -5.00 8.18 -7.03
C ILE A 427 -4.29 8.52 -8.34
N GLU A 428 -3.22 9.32 -8.30
CA GLU A 428 -2.49 9.74 -9.50
C GLU A 428 -1.64 8.62 -10.12
N GLY A 429 -1.26 7.62 -9.33
CA GLY A 429 -0.39 6.54 -9.77
C GLY A 429 -0.13 5.54 -8.66
N GLN A 430 0.89 4.71 -8.87
CA GLN A 430 1.36 3.73 -7.90
C GLN A 430 2.87 3.83 -7.77
N ASN A 431 3.38 3.73 -6.55
CA ASN A 431 4.81 3.62 -6.30
C ASN A 431 5.31 2.25 -6.78
N LYS A 432 6.52 2.26 -7.37
CA LYS A 432 7.23 1.09 -7.84
C LYS A 432 8.64 1.08 -7.28
N VAL A 433 9.23 -0.09 -7.16
CA VAL A 433 10.65 -0.25 -6.87
C VAL A 433 11.45 0.38 -8.00
N ILE A 434 12.31 1.34 -7.65
CA ILE A 434 13.22 1.96 -8.62
C ILE A 434 14.47 1.09 -8.68
N ILE A 435 14.59 0.27 -9.72
CA ILE A 435 15.70 -0.70 -9.89
C ILE A 435 17.07 -0.03 -10.10
N THR A 436 17.11 1.29 -10.34
CA THR A 436 18.35 2.07 -10.40
C THR A 436 18.72 2.74 -9.07
N ASP A 437 17.91 2.57 -8.03
CA ASP A 437 18.16 3.16 -6.71
C ASP A 437 18.99 2.24 -5.79
N ARG A 438 19.61 2.85 -4.78
CA ARG A 438 20.50 2.21 -3.80
C ARG A 438 19.83 1.04 -3.06
N MET A 439 18.52 1.08 -2.87
CA MET A 439 17.81 -0.03 -2.21
C MET A 439 17.82 -1.31 -3.04
N TRP A 440 17.61 -1.21 -4.35
CA TRP A 440 17.72 -2.38 -5.23
C TRP A 440 19.16 -2.86 -5.35
N ALA A 441 20.13 -1.93 -5.46
CA ALA A 441 21.54 -2.28 -5.46
C ALA A 441 21.96 -3.06 -4.20
N ARG A 442 21.47 -2.65 -3.01
CA ARG A 442 21.70 -3.39 -1.75
C ARG A 442 21.13 -4.80 -1.79
N LEU A 443 19.96 -4.99 -2.40
CA LEU A 443 19.39 -6.32 -2.60
C LEU A 443 20.30 -7.16 -3.49
N LEU A 444 20.70 -6.66 -4.65
CA LEU A 444 21.58 -7.39 -5.58
C LEU A 444 22.92 -7.74 -4.91
N SER A 445 23.51 -6.83 -4.13
CA SER A 445 24.73 -7.11 -3.37
C SER A 445 24.51 -8.13 -2.25
N SER A 446 23.31 -8.18 -1.65
CA SER A 446 23.01 -9.15 -0.59
C SER A 446 22.78 -10.56 -1.12
N THR A 447 22.11 -10.70 -2.27
CA THR A 447 21.84 -12.01 -2.88
C THR A 447 22.98 -12.46 -3.81
N ASN A 448 23.85 -11.53 -4.22
CA ASN A 448 24.86 -11.71 -5.25
C ASN A 448 24.25 -12.29 -6.55
N GLN A 449 23.00 -11.90 -6.84
CA GLN A 449 22.33 -12.20 -8.11
C GLN A 449 22.74 -11.18 -9.18
N PRO A 450 22.87 -11.59 -10.45
CA PRO A 450 23.13 -10.65 -11.54
C PRO A 450 21.87 -9.82 -11.84
N SER A 451 22.07 -8.73 -12.58
CA SER A 451 20.98 -8.12 -13.33
C SER A 451 20.67 -9.00 -14.54
N PHE A 452 19.45 -9.50 -14.66
CA PHE A 452 19.03 -10.31 -15.82
C PHE A 452 18.64 -9.45 -17.05
N ILE A 453 19.14 -8.21 -17.10
CA ILE A 453 18.93 -7.29 -18.23
C ILE A 453 20.12 -7.49 -19.18
N ILE A 454 19.85 -7.80 -20.45
CA ILE A 454 20.89 -7.83 -21.48
C ILE A 454 21.34 -6.40 -21.74
N HIS A 455 22.56 -6.05 -21.31
CA HIS A 455 23.20 -4.83 -21.76
C HIS A 455 23.66 -5.05 -23.21
N LYS A 456 23.16 -4.24 -24.15
CA LYS A 456 23.57 -4.27 -25.57
C LYS A 456 25.09 -4.09 -25.79
N SER A 457 25.85 -3.69 -24.76
CA SER A 457 27.31 -3.57 -24.80
C SER A 457 28.03 -4.92 -24.74
N ASP A 458 27.43 -5.95 -24.15
CA ASP A 458 28.15 -7.19 -23.81
C ASP A 458 28.35 -8.11 -25.04
N THR A 459 27.70 -7.78 -26.16
CA THR A 459 27.91 -8.47 -27.45
C THR A 459 28.99 -7.83 -28.33
N ALA A 460 29.62 -6.73 -27.91
CA ALA A 460 30.53 -5.96 -28.78
C ALA A 460 32.02 -6.05 -28.42
N GLU A 461 32.40 -6.51 -27.21
CA GLU A 461 33.80 -6.46 -26.75
C GLU A 461 34.59 -7.78 -26.86
N GLU A 462 33.96 -8.91 -27.22
CA GLU A 462 34.69 -10.18 -27.37
C GLU A 462 35.43 -10.37 -28.71
N ASN A 463 35.39 -9.39 -29.63
CA ASN A 463 36.13 -9.46 -30.89
C ASN A 463 37.00 -8.22 -31.09
N LYS A 464 38.14 -8.14 -30.39
CA LYS A 464 39.38 -7.46 -30.82
C LYS A 464 40.49 -7.60 -29.77
N GLU A 465 41.18 -8.73 -29.79
CA GLU A 465 42.60 -8.78 -29.42
C GLU A 465 43.41 -9.11 -30.67
N GLU A 466 43.97 -8.08 -31.30
CA GLU A 466 45.19 -8.23 -32.12
C GLU A 466 46.34 -7.58 -31.35
N PRO A 467 47.52 -8.22 -31.28
CA PRO A 467 48.64 -7.70 -30.51
C PRO A 467 49.29 -6.50 -31.23
N PRO A 468 49.85 -5.52 -30.50
CA PRO A 468 50.47 -4.35 -31.10
C PRO A 468 51.77 -4.74 -31.81
N SER A 469 51.84 -4.41 -33.10
CA SER A 469 53.07 -4.47 -33.89
C SER A 469 54.09 -3.46 -33.36
N GLU A 470 55.24 -3.95 -32.91
CA GLU A 470 56.45 -3.14 -32.81
C GLU A 470 56.89 -2.68 -34.20
N SER A 471 57.07 -1.37 -34.38
CA SER A 471 57.91 -0.86 -35.46
C SER A 471 58.76 0.30 -34.94
N ALA A 472 60.05 0.02 -34.85
CA ALA A 472 61.14 0.97 -34.71
C ALA A 472 61.24 1.89 -35.93
N LYS A 473 61.34 3.20 -35.69
CA LYS A 473 62.44 4.09 -36.12
C LYS A 473 62.17 5.54 -35.72
#